data_AF-A6XMH3-F1
#
_entry.id   AF-A6XMH3-F1
#
_cell.length_a   1.000
_cell.length_b   1.000
_cell.length_c   1.000
_cell.angle_alpha   90.00
_cell.angle_beta   90.00
_cell.angle_gamma   90.00
#
_symmetry.space_group_name_H-M   'P 1'
#
loop_
_entity.id
_entity.type
_entity.pdbx_description
1 polymer ?
#
loop_
_entity_poly.entity_id
_entity_poly.type
_entity_poly.pdbx_seq_one_letter_code
_entity_poly.pdbx_strand_id
1 'polypeptide(L)'
;MNIKGSPWKGSLLLLLVSNLLLSHYIHNLSSEMFSEFDKRYTHGRGFITKAINSCHTSSLATPEDKEQAQQMNQKDFLSLIVSILRSWNEPLYHLVTEVRGMQEAPEAILSKAVEIEEQTKRLLEGMELIVSQVHPETKENEIYPVWSGLPSLQMADEESRLSAYYNLLHCLRRDSHKIDNYLKLLKCRIIHNNNC
;
A
#
# COMPACT_ATOMS: atom_id res chain seq x y z
N MET A 1 -3.37 0.27 26.56
CA MET A 1 -4.21 1.47 26.83
C MET A 1 -5.65 0.98 27.01
N ASN A 2 -6.24 1.14 28.19
CA ASN A 2 -7.60 0.64 28.45
C ASN A 2 -8.62 1.68 27.91
N ILE A 3 -9.16 1.44 26.72
CA ILE A 3 -10.03 2.39 26.00
C ILE A 3 -11.47 2.40 26.57
N LYS A 4 -11.75 1.77 27.72
CA LYS A 4 -13.10 1.76 28.31
C LYS A 4 -13.46 3.17 28.82
N GLY A 5 -14.35 3.86 28.09
CA GLY A 5 -14.99 5.11 28.51
C GLY A 5 -14.58 6.39 27.76
N SER A 6 -13.75 6.32 26.72
CA SER A 6 -13.33 7.52 25.98
C SER A 6 -14.41 8.01 24.98
N PRO A 7 -14.66 9.34 24.88
CA PRO A 7 -15.70 9.91 24.00
C PRO A 7 -15.53 9.58 22.51
N TRP A 8 -14.30 9.29 22.08
CA TRP A 8 -13.93 9.11 20.68
C TRP A 8 -14.11 7.69 20.16
N LYS A 9 -14.49 6.73 21.02
CA LYS A 9 -14.53 5.30 20.67
C LYS A 9 -15.38 4.98 19.44
N GLY A 10 -16.54 5.61 19.30
CA GLY A 10 -17.42 5.43 18.15
C GLY A 10 -16.80 5.98 16.86
N SER A 11 -16.19 7.17 16.94
CA SER A 11 -15.51 7.80 15.79
C SER A 11 -14.29 7.00 15.34
N LEU A 12 -13.48 6.52 16.28
CA LEU A 12 -12.28 5.71 15.99
C LEU A 12 -12.65 4.37 15.36
N LEU A 13 -13.72 3.72 15.84
CA LEU A 13 -14.22 2.47 15.26
C LEU A 13 -14.67 2.68 13.80
N LEU A 14 -15.41 3.76 13.54
CA LEU A 14 -15.86 4.09 12.19
C LEU A 14 -14.67 4.32 11.24
N LEU A 15 -13.67 5.08 11.68
CA LEU A 15 -12.44 5.31 10.92
C LEU A 15 -11.71 3.99 10.63
N LEU A 16 -11.50 3.13 11.64
CA LEU A 16 -10.85 1.83 11.45
C LEU A 16 -11.59 0.93 10.47
N VAL A 17 -12.93 0.89 10.54
CA VAL A 17 -13.73 0.10 9.59
C VAL A 17 -13.66 0.68 8.18
N SER A 18 -13.78 1.99 8.03
CA SER A 18 -13.68 2.66 6.73
C SER A 18 -12.32 2.42 6.07
N ASN A 19 -11.23 2.61 6.82
CA ASN A 19 -9.86 2.39 6.32
C ASN A 19 -9.62 0.92 5.96
N LEU A 20 -10.17 -0.02 6.74
CA LEU A 20 -10.09 -1.45 6.42
C LEU A 20 -10.84 -1.82 5.13
N LEU A 21 -12.01 -1.21 4.88
CA LEU A 21 -12.74 -1.42 3.63
C LEU A 21 -11.96 -0.86 2.44
N LEU A 22 -11.37 0.33 2.58
CA LEU A 22 -10.51 0.93 1.55
C LEU A 22 -9.27 0.08 1.27
N SER A 23 -8.56 -0.39 2.30
CA SER A 23 -7.36 -1.23 2.10
C SER A 23 -7.68 -2.54 1.39
N HIS A 24 -8.80 -3.18 1.76
CA HIS A 24 -9.24 -4.40 1.11
C HIS A 24 -9.58 -4.16 -0.36
N TYR A 25 -10.28 -3.06 -0.66
CA TYR A 25 -10.63 -2.67 -2.02
C TYR A 25 -9.38 -2.38 -2.88
N ILE A 26 -8.43 -1.59 -2.35
CA ILE A 26 -7.16 -1.28 -3.02
C ILE A 26 -6.37 -2.56 -3.31
N HIS A 27 -6.31 -3.50 -2.36
CA HIS A 27 -5.62 -4.77 -2.56
C HIS A 27 -6.26 -5.62 -3.66
N ASN A 28 -7.60 -5.69 -3.71
CA ASN A 28 -8.31 -6.41 -4.76
C ASN A 28 -8.01 -5.80 -6.14
N LEU A 29 -8.14 -4.48 -6.28
CA LEU A 29 -7.81 -3.77 -7.52
C LEU A 29 -6.35 -3.98 -7.93
N SER A 30 -5.41 -3.92 -6.98
CA SER A 30 -3.98 -4.14 -7.23
C SER A 30 -3.72 -5.56 -7.74
N SER A 31 -4.43 -6.55 -7.20
CA SER A 31 -4.32 -7.95 -7.61
C SER A 31 -4.90 -8.19 -9.00
N GLU A 32 -6.06 -7.62 -9.30
CA GLU A 32 -6.69 -7.69 -10.62
C GLU A 32 -5.84 -6.98 -11.68
N MET A 33 -5.38 -5.75 -11.39
CA MET A 33 -4.51 -4.98 -12.28
C MET A 33 -3.22 -5.73 -12.60
N PHE A 34 -2.56 -6.32 -11.58
CA PHE A 34 -1.39 -7.15 -11.80
C PHE A 34 -1.71 -8.37 -12.68
N SER A 35 -2.82 -9.06 -12.43
CA SER A 35 -3.20 -10.24 -13.21
C SER A 35 -3.53 -9.90 -14.67
N GLU A 36 -4.18 -8.77 -14.92
CA GLU A 36 -4.50 -8.29 -16.27
C GLU A 36 -3.23 -7.90 -17.03
N PHE A 37 -2.33 -7.18 -16.38
CA PHE A 37 -1.02 -6.86 -16.94
C PHE A 37 -0.24 -8.14 -17.24
N ASP A 38 -0.20 -9.08 -16.30
CA ASP A 38 0.60 -10.29 -16.45
C ASP A 38 0.13 -11.15 -17.62
N LYS A 39 -1.17 -11.38 -17.68
CA LYS A 39 -1.82 -12.14 -18.75
C LYS A 39 -1.59 -11.50 -20.13
N ARG A 40 -1.57 -10.16 -20.21
CA ARG A 40 -1.46 -9.43 -21.47
C ARG A 40 -0.03 -9.27 -21.97
N TYR A 41 0.94 -9.06 -21.07
CA TYR A 41 2.29 -8.60 -21.45
C TYR A 41 3.43 -9.53 -21.05
N THR A 42 3.29 -10.31 -19.97
CA THR A 42 4.44 -11.00 -19.34
C THR A 42 4.31 -12.52 -19.25
N HIS A 43 3.13 -13.08 -19.47
CA HIS A 43 2.90 -14.52 -19.44
C HIS A 43 3.86 -15.27 -20.38
N GLY A 44 4.65 -16.20 -19.82
CA GLY A 44 5.63 -17.00 -20.56
C GLY A 44 7.01 -16.36 -20.81
N ARG A 45 7.25 -15.12 -20.32
CA ARG A 45 8.52 -14.38 -20.54
C ARG A 45 9.51 -14.40 -19.37
N GLY A 46 9.22 -15.13 -18.30
CA GLY A 46 10.16 -15.34 -17.19
C GLY A 46 10.41 -14.12 -16.28
N PHE A 47 9.61 -13.06 -16.36
CA PHE A 47 9.79 -11.84 -15.56
C PHE A 47 9.70 -12.04 -14.04
N ILE A 48 9.10 -13.15 -13.58
CA ILE A 48 8.99 -13.48 -12.15
C ILE A 48 10.35 -13.52 -11.42
N THR A 49 11.42 -13.95 -12.10
CA THR A 49 12.76 -14.02 -11.50
C THR A 49 13.40 -12.63 -11.34
N LYS A 50 13.03 -11.67 -12.19
CA LYS A 50 13.51 -10.27 -12.14
C LYS A 50 12.82 -9.42 -11.07
N ALA A 51 11.73 -9.91 -10.47
CA ALA A 51 10.97 -9.19 -9.44
C ALA A 51 11.45 -9.43 -8.01
N ILE A 52 12.31 -10.43 -7.78
CA ILE A 52 12.79 -10.82 -6.45
C ILE A 52 13.51 -9.63 -5.79
N ASN A 53 13.07 -9.25 -4.58
CA ASN A 53 13.64 -8.18 -3.74
C ASN A 53 13.73 -6.79 -4.39
N SER A 54 12.88 -6.47 -5.37
CA SER A 54 12.98 -5.23 -6.16
C SER A 54 12.14 -4.05 -5.66
N CYS A 55 11.38 -4.21 -4.57
CA CYS A 55 10.45 -3.17 -4.11
C CYS A 55 11.16 -2.12 -3.23
N HIS A 56 10.86 -0.84 -3.46
CA HIS A 56 11.49 0.29 -2.73
C HIS A 56 11.22 0.27 -1.23
N THR A 57 10.14 -0.37 -0.79
CA THR A 57 9.78 -0.54 0.62
C THR A 57 10.49 -1.70 1.32
N SER A 58 11.30 -2.51 0.62
CA SER A 58 11.93 -3.69 1.20
C SER A 58 12.99 -3.37 2.27
N SER A 59 13.44 -2.11 2.35
CA SER A 59 14.33 -1.61 3.41
C SER A 59 13.61 -1.32 4.73
N LEU A 60 12.27 -1.29 4.74
CA LEU A 60 11.49 -1.10 5.98
C LEU A 60 11.51 -2.37 6.82
N ALA A 61 11.68 -2.21 8.14
CA ALA A 61 11.52 -3.27 9.11
C ALA A 61 10.04 -3.62 9.27
N THR A 62 9.51 -4.42 8.35
CA THR A 62 8.11 -4.86 8.36
C THR A 62 7.96 -6.23 9.03
N PRO A 63 6.99 -6.43 9.94
CA PRO A 63 6.76 -7.75 10.52
C PRO A 63 6.33 -8.74 9.43
N GLU A 64 7.01 -9.89 9.38
CA GLU A 64 6.78 -10.93 8.36
C GLU A 64 5.73 -11.96 8.78
N ASP A 65 5.49 -12.08 10.09
CA ASP A 65 4.56 -13.01 10.69
C ASP A 65 3.67 -12.35 11.76
N LYS A 66 2.71 -13.11 12.27
CA LYS A 66 1.72 -12.63 13.25
C LYS A 66 2.39 -12.28 14.58
N GLU A 67 3.38 -13.07 14.99
CA GLU A 67 4.10 -12.95 16.24
C GLU A 67 4.90 -11.64 16.28
N GLN A 68 5.66 -11.34 15.23
CA GLN A 68 6.39 -10.08 15.07
C GLN A 68 5.44 -8.89 15.06
N ALA A 69 4.32 -8.99 14.35
CA ALA A 69 3.32 -7.91 14.30
C ALA A 69 2.68 -7.63 15.67
N GLN A 70 2.49 -8.67 16.50
CA GLN A 70 1.99 -8.51 17.87
C GLN A 70 3.03 -7.89 18.82
N GLN A 71 4.32 -8.20 18.62
CA GLN A 71 5.42 -7.68 19.43
C GLN A 71 5.74 -6.21 19.14
N MET A 72 5.57 -5.76 17.89
CA MET A 72 5.75 -4.36 17.51
C MET A 72 4.83 -3.48 18.36
N ASN A 73 5.34 -2.36 18.89
CA ASN A 73 4.48 -1.46 19.66
C ASN A 73 3.49 -0.74 18.73
N GLN A 74 2.33 -0.36 19.27
CA GLN A 74 1.23 0.17 18.47
C GLN A 74 1.59 1.45 17.69
N LYS A 75 2.41 2.31 18.28
CA LYS A 75 2.82 3.59 17.67
C LYS A 75 3.69 3.34 16.45
N ASP A 76 4.73 2.53 16.58
CA ASP A 76 5.62 2.19 15.48
C ASP A 76 4.86 1.42 14.39
N PHE A 77 3.89 0.60 14.78
CA PHE A 77 3.09 -0.15 13.81
C PHE A 77 2.18 0.77 12.97
N LEU A 78 1.56 1.77 13.59
CA LEU A 78 0.80 2.81 12.89
C LEU A 78 1.71 3.64 11.96
N SER A 79 2.85 4.08 12.49
CA SER A 79 3.87 4.84 11.74
C SER A 79 4.37 4.08 10.52
N LEU A 80 4.57 2.76 10.65
CA LEU A 80 4.95 1.89 9.55
C LEU A 80 3.90 1.87 8.44
N ILE A 81 2.61 1.73 8.78
CA ILE A 81 1.52 1.75 7.78
C ILE A 81 1.51 3.08 7.02
N VAL A 82 1.59 4.21 7.75
CA VAL A 82 1.64 5.55 7.15
C VAL A 82 2.87 5.71 6.26
N SER A 83 4.04 5.25 6.71
CA SER A 83 5.28 5.31 5.93
C SER A 83 5.20 4.53 4.63
N ILE A 84 4.60 3.33 4.64
CA ILE A 84 4.37 2.55 3.41
C ILE A 84 3.43 3.32 2.49
N LEU A 85 2.28 3.80 2.97
CA LEU A 85 1.31 4.55 2.16
C LEU A 85 1.94 5.80 1.52
N ARG A 86 2.67 6.61 2.30
CA ARG A 86 3.38 7.79 1.78
C ARG A 86 4.42 7.43 0.71
N SER A 87 5.15 6.34 0.89
CA SER A 87 6.14 5.88 -0.09
C SER A 87 5.51 5.46 -1.43
N TRP A 88 4.19 5.22 -1.48
CA TRP A 88 3.48 4.84 -2.69
C TRP A 88 2.89 6.03 -3.46
N ASN A 89 2.91 7.26 -2.92
CA ASN A 89 2.35 8.44 -3.59
C ASN A 89 3.03 8.72 -4.95
N GLU A 90 4.36 8.85 -4.95
CA GLU A 90 5.15 9.10 -6.17
C GLU A 90 5.00 7.99 -7.23
N PRO A 91 5.21 6.70 -6.92
CA PRO A 91 5.08 5.65 -7.93
C PRO A 91 3.66 5.51 -8.50
N LEU A 92 2.61 5.75 -7.71
CA LEU A 92 1.23 5.71 -8.21
C LEU A 92 0.93 6.86 -9.17
N TYR A 93 1.37 8.08 -8.82
CA TYR A 93 1.25 9.24 -9.71
C TYR A 93 1.93 8.99 -11.06
N HIS A 94 3.17 8.46 -11.04
CA HIS A 94 3.89 8.15 -12.26
C HIS A 94 3.29 6.98 -13.03
N LEU A 95 2.80 5.94 -12.35
CA LEU A 95 2.08 4.83 -13.01
C LEU A 95 0.89 5.36 -13.82
N VAL A 96 0.04 6.21 -13.22
CA VAL A 96 -1.13 6.78 -13.89
C VAL A 96 -0.71 7.67 -15.06
N THR A 97 0.29 8.54 -14.85
CA THR A 97 0.76 9.48 -15.87
C THR A 97 1.33 8.76 -17.08
N GLU A 98 2.18 7.76 -16.87
CA GLU A 98 2.85 7.03 -17.95
C GLU A 98 1.88 6.12 -18.71
N VAL A 99 0.97 5.41 -18.03
CA VAL A 99 -0.04 4.58 -18.70
C VAL A 99 -1.00 5.43 -19.52
N ARG A 100 -1.42 6.60 -19.02
CA ARG A 100 -2.28 7.54 -19.76
C ARG A 100 -1.61 8.10 -21.03
N GLY A 101 -0.29 8.20 -21.03
CA GLY A 101 0.50 8.67 -22.19
C GLY A 101 0.70 7.63 -23.30
N MET A 102 0.29 6.36 -23.10
CA MET A 102 0.45 5.31 -24.10
C MET A 102 -0.59 5.46 -25.23
N GLN A 103 -0.17 5.30 -26.50
CA GLN A 103 -1.07 5.42 -27.66
C GLN A 103 -2.25 4.44 -27.63
N GLU A 104 -2.08 3.27 -27.00
CA GLU A 104 -3.14 2.29 -26.74
C GLU A 104 -3.09 1.85 -25.28
N ALA A 105 -3.36 2.78 -24.37
CA ALA A 105 -3.43 2.48 -22.95
C ALA A 105 -4.47 1.37 -22.67
N PRO A 106 -4.09 0.28 -22.00
CA PRO A 106 -5.06 -0.76 -21.63
C PRO A 106 -6.07 -0.19 -20.63
N GLU A 107 -7.27 0.14 -21.11
CA GLU A 107 -8.32 0.84 -20.34
C GLU A 107 -8.58 0.22 -18.96
N ALA A 108 -8.66 -1.11 -18.90
CA ALA A 108 -8.91 -1.84 -17.66
C ALA A 108 -7.77 -1.70 -16.62
N ILE A 109 -6.52 -1.51 -17.07
CA ILE A 109 -5.37 -1.27 -16.19
C ILE A 109 -5.32 0.21 -15.79
N LEU A 110 -5.54 1.13 -16.75
CA LEU A 110 -5.56 2.56 -16.48
C LEU A 110 -6.64 2.94 -15.47
N SER A 111 -7.86 2.41 -15.63
CA SER A 111 -8.97 2.69 -14.73
C SER A 111 -8.67 2.23 -13.29
N LYS A 112 -8.05 1.06 -13.13
CA LYS A 112 -7.63 0.55 -11.81
C LYS A 112 -6.49 1.37 -11.21
N ALA A 113 -5.52 1.79 -12.02
CA ALA A 113 -4.41 2.62 -11.54
C ALA A 113 -4.91 3.96 -10.99
N VAL A 114 -5.83 4.63 -11.69
CA VAL A 114 -6.47 5.87 -11.24
C VAL A 114 -7.24 5.65 -9.93
N GLU A 115 -8.07 4.62 -9.87
CA GLU A 115 -8.84 4.30 -8.67
C GLU A 115 -7.92 4.00 -7.47
N ILE A 116 -6.86 3.21 -7.67
CA ILE A 116 -5.88 2.90 -6.62
C ILE A 116 -5.18 4.17 -6.13
N GLU A 117 -4.76 5.07 -7.04
CA GLU A 117 -4.15 6.35 -6.67
C GLU A 117 -5.07 7.18 -5.77
N GLU A 118 -6.34 7.32 -6.16
CA GLU A 118 -7.33 8.10 -5.42
C GLU A 118 -7.68 7.47 -4.07
N GLN A 119 -7.94 6.16 -4.02
CA GLN A 119 -8.29 5.49 -2.77
C GLN A 119 -7.10 5.40 -1.81
N THR A 120 -5.86 5.33 -2.32
CA THR A 120 -4.66 5.35 -1.47
C THR A 120 -4.51 6.70 -0.75
N LYS A 121 -4.83 7.82 -1.41
CA LYS A 121 -4.85 9.15 -0.77
C LYS A 121 -5.87 9.20 0.38
N ARG A 122 -7.09 8.73 0.14
CA ARG A 122 -8.15 8.66 1.18
C ARG A 122 -7.78 7.74 2.35
N LEU A 123 -7.15 6.61 2.06
CA LEU A 123 -6.64 5.68 3.07
C LEU A 123 -5.53 6.33 3.91
N LEU A 124 -4.61 7.07 3.29
CA LEU A 124 -3.57 7.81 4.00
C LEU A 124 -4.15 8.88 4.93
N GLU A 125 -5.07 9.71 4.43
CA GLU A 125 -5.77 10.72 5.24
C GLU A 125 -6.49 10.08 6.45
N GLY A 126 -7.19 8.97 6.21
CA GLY A 126 -7.87 8.22 7.26
C GLY A 126 -6.90 7.65 8.31
N MET A 127 -5.71 7.22 7.89
CA MET A 127 -4.66 6.75 8.79
C MET A 127 -4.02 7.87 9.60
N GLU A 128 -3.78 9.03 9.01
CA GLU A 128 -3.28 10.21 9.72
C GLU A 128 -4.28 10.68 10.80
N LEU A 129 -5.60 10.61 10.51
CA LEU A 129 -6.65 10.84 11.50
C LEU A 129 -6.63 9.81 12.63
N ILE A 130 -6.38 8.53 12.34
CA ILE A 130 -6.25 7.49 13.37
C ILE A 130 -5.01 7.76 14.24
N VAL A 131 -3.86 8.09 13.64
CA VAL A 131 -2.63 8.41 14.38
C VAL A 131 -2.84 9.59 15.32
N SER A 132 -3.44 10.68 14.85
CA SER A 132 -3.70 11.87 15.67
C SER A 132 -4.66 11.61 16.85
N GLN A 133 -5.63 10.69 16.69
CA GLN A 133 -6.54 10.31 17.78
C GLN A 133 -5.90 9.36 18.80
N VAL A 134 -5.00 8.47 18.35
CA VAL A 134 -4.41 7.42 19.19
C VAL A 134 -3.12 7.88 19.85
N HIS A 135 -2.33 8.72 19.17
CA HIS A 135 -1.02 9.22 19.61
C HIS A 135 -0.84 10.71 19.24
N PRO A 136 -1.59 11.64 19.89
CA PRO A 136 -1.60 13.07 19.54
C PRO A 136 -0.25 13.78 19.71
N GLU A 137 0.65 13.24 20.53
CA GLU A 137 2.01 13.78 20.73
C GLU A 137 3.00 13.41 19.61
N THR A 138 2.58 12.63 18.62
CA THR A 138 3.45 12.20 17.51
C THR A 138 3.68 13.35 16.54
N LYS A 139 4.95 13.77 16.37
CA LYS A 139 5.35 14.78 15.38
C LYS A 139 5.52 14.14 14.00
N GLU A 140 5.12 14.85 12.94
CA GLU A 140 5.28 14.48 11.53
C GLU A 140 6.75 14.55 11.05
N ASN A 141 7.63 13.73 11.62
CA ASN A 141 9.00 13.58 11.14
C ASN A 141 9.26 12.13 10.69
N GLU A 142 8.38 11.59 9.85
CA GLU A 142 8.51 10.22 9.36
C GLU A 142 9.34 10.18 8.08
N ILE A 143 10.43 9.41 8.16
CA ILE A 143 11.28 9.09 7.02
C ILE A 143 10.68 7.85 6.35
N TYR A 144 10.26 7.98 5.10
CA TYR A 144 9.80 6.85 4.29
C TYR A 144 10.77 6.58 3.12
N PRO A 145 10.83 5.34 2.61
CA PRO A 145 11.70 5.00 1.49
C PRO A 145 11.30 5.78 0.24
N VAL A 146 12.30 6.32 -0.45
CA VAL A 146 12.11 7.05 -1.71
C VAL A 146 12.07 6.06 -2.86
N TRP A 147 11.10 6.22 -3.76
CA TRP A 147 11.04 5.51 -5.02
C TRP A 147 11.74 6.33 -6.11
N SER A 148 12.62 5.70 -6.90
CA SER A 148 13.39 6.34 -7.97
C SER A 148 13.32 5.55 -9.30
N GLY A 149 12.24 4.80 -9.50
CA GLY A 149 12.07 3.88 -10.63
C GLY A 149 11.58 4.51 -11.94
N LEU A 150 11.33 5.83 -12.00
CA LEU A 150 10.79 6.51 -13.17
C LEU A 150 11.62 6.30 -14.45
N PRO A 151 12.96 6.40 -14.43
CA PRO A 151 13.76 6.17 -15.64
C PRO A 151 13.55 4.78 -16.25
N SER A 152 13.30 3.77 -15.42
CA SER A 152 13.02 2.40 -15.88
C SER A 152 11.65 2.27 -16.54
N LEU A 153 10.64 3.04 -16.10
CA LEU A 153 9.31 3.08 -16.73
C LEU A 153 9.31 3.78 -18.09
N GLN A 154 10.28 4.65 -18.32
CA GLN A 154 10.41 5.47 -19.54
C GLN A 154 11.45 4.91 -20.54
N MET A 155 11.99 3.72 -20.29
CA MET A 155 12.97 3.10 -21.20
C MET A 155 12.37 2.87 -22.60
N ALA A 156 13.14 3.19 -23.64
CA ALA A 156 12.77 2.91 -25.02
C ALA A 156 12.74 1.40 -25.32
N ASP A 157 13.59 0.61 -24.65
CA ASP A 157 13.59 -0.84 -24.75
C ASP A 157 12.31 -1.41 -24.11
N GLU A 158 11.49 -2.06 -24.93
CA GLU A 158 10.18 -2.55 -24.52
C GLU A 158 10.29 -3.63 -23.43
N GLU A 159 11.25 -4.56 -23.53
CA GLU A 159 11.39 -5.65 -22.56
C GLU A 159 11.77 -5.11 -21.17
N SER A 160 12.74 -4.19 -21.10
CA SER A 160 13.16 -3.55 -19.85
C SER A 160 12.04 -2.72 -19.24
N ARG A 161 11.31 -1.97 -20.08
CA ARG A 161 10.16 -1.19 -19.65
C ARG A 161 9.04 -2.08 -19.10
N LEU A 162 8.66 -3.16 -19.80
CA LEU A 162 7.67 -4.12 -19.33
C LEU A 162 8.11 -4.80 -18.03
N SER A 163 9.40 -5.13 -17.89
CA SER A 163 9.95 -5.65 -16.64
C SER A 163 9.83 -4.65 -15.48
N ALA A 164 10.03 -3.36 -15.74
CA ALA A 164 9.89 -2.31 -14.74
C ALA A 164 8.44 -2.17 -14.27
N TYR A 165 7.47 -2.17 -15.20
CA TYR A 165 6.04 -2.19 -14.86
C TYR A 165 5.66 -3.45 -14.10
N TYR A 166 6.13 -4.62 -14.53
CA TYR A 166 5.87 -5.88 -13.84
C TYR A 166 6.33 -5.82 -12.37
N ASN A 167 7.55 -5.34 -12.13
CA ASN A 167 8.10 -5.17 -10.78
C ASN A 167 7.27 -4.18 -9.96
N LEU A 168 6.91 -3.03 -10.53
CA LEU A 168 6.09 -2.01 -9.86
C LEU A 168 4.74 -2.57 -9.42
N LEU A 169 4.02 -3.24 -10.32
CA LEU A 169 2.70 -3.82 -10.06
C LEU A 169 2.78 -5.00 -9.08
N HIS A 170 3.84 -5.81 -9.17
CA HIS A 170 4.11 -6.87 -8.21
C HIS A 170 4.28 -6.29 -6.79
N CYS A 171 5.09 -5.24 -6.67
CA CYS A 171 5.33 -4.56 -5.39
C CYS A 171 4.07 -3.89 -4.83
N LEU A 172 3.25 -3.27 -5.70
CA LEU A 172 1.99 -2.66 -5.30
C LEU A 172 1.01 -3.69 -4.74
N ARG A 173 0.88 -4.84 -5.41
CA ARG A 173 0.07 -5.96 -4.94
C ARG A 173 0.56 -6.49 -3.59
N ARG A 174 1.88 -6.64 -3.43
CA ARG A 174 2.51 -7.11 -2.18
C ARG A 174 2.24 -6.15 -1.01
N ASP A 175 2.48 -4.86 -1.22
CA ASP A 175 2.41 -3.86 -0.17
C ASP A 175 0.96 -3.49 0.19
N SER A 176 0.02 -3.47 -0.78
CA SER A 176 -1.41 -3.32 -0.51
C SER A 176 -1.96 -4.48 0.33
N HIS A 177 -1.57 -5.73 0.03
CA HIS A 177 -1.91 -6.89 0.87
C HIS A 177 -1.36 -6.77 2.29
N LYS A 178 -0.12 -6.28 2.41
CA LYS A 178 0.55 -6.04 3.69
C LYS A 178 -0.20 -5.00 4.53
N ILE A 179 -0.55 -3.84 3.94
CA ILE A 179 -1.35 -2.80 4.59
C ILE A 179 -2.71 -3.34 5.04
N ASP A 180 -3.42 -4.08 4.17
CA ASP A 180 -4.72 -4.66 4.50
C ASP A 180 -4.64 -5.59 5.72
N ASN A 181 -3.64 -6.47 5.76
CA ASN A 181 -3.45 -7.36 6.92
C ASN A 181 -3.02 -6.62 8.19
N TYR A 182 -2.18 -5.59 8.07
CA TYR A 182 -1.80 -4.77 9.22
C TYR A 182 -3.00 -4.02 9.80
N LEU A 183 -3.91 -3.52 8.97
CA LEU A 183 -5.15 -2.87 9.43
C LEU A 183 -6.10 -3.85 10.13
N LYS A 184 -6.20 -5.10 9.65
CA LYS A 184 -6.96 -6.15 10.37
C LYS A 184 -6.39 -6.37 11.77
N LEU A 185 -5.07 -6.49 11.89
CA LEU A 185 -4.39 -6.66 13.17
C LEU A 185 -4.55 -5.44 14.08
N LEU A 186 -4.41 -4.24 13.53
CA LEU A 186 -4.56 -2.99 14.25
C LEU A 186 -5.98 -2.83 14.82
N LYS A 187 -7.00 -3.04 13.98
CA LYS A 187 -8.41 -3.03 14.43
C LYS A 187 -8.61 -4.03 15.57
N CYS A 188 -8.05 -5.23 15.43
CA CYS A 188 -8.17 -6.25 16.46
C CYS A 188 -7.53 -5.84 17.80
N ARG A 189 -6.34 -5.26 17.72
CA ARG A 189 -5.57 -4.80 18.88
C ARG A 189 -6.26 -3.64 19.59
N ILE A 190 -6.70 -2.63 18.85
CA ILE A 190 -7.30 -1.41 19.40
C ILE A 190 -8.70 -1.68 19.96
N ILE A 191 -9.55 -2.40 19.22
CA ILE A 191 -10.97 -2.56 19.57
C ILE A 191 -11.19 -3.74 20.51
N HIS A 192 -10.54 -4.88 20.23
CA HIS A 192 -10.83 -6.15 20.90
C HIS A 192 -9.71 -6.61 21.85
N ASN A 193 -8.66 -5.81 22.04
CA ASN A 193 -7.50 -6.19 22.86
C ASN A 193 -6.93 -7.56 22.44
N ASN A 194 -6.80 -7.77 21.13
CA ASN A 194 -6.36 -9.02 20.48
C ASN A 194 -7.33 -10.22 20.56
N ASN A 195 -8.57 -10.03 21.03
CA ASN A 195 -9.61 -11.07 21.03
C ASN A 195 -10.52 -10.96 19.79
N CYS A 196 -9.92 -11.20 18.62
CA CYS A 196 -10.59 -11.52 17.37
C CYS A 196 -10.18 -12.93 16.95
#